data_AF-A0A0S8EMD1-F1
#
_entry.id   AF-A0A0S8EMD1-F1
#
_cell.length_a   1.000
_cell.length_b   1.000
_cell.length_c   1.000
_cell.angle_alpha   90.00
_cell.angle_beta   90.00
_cell.angle_gamma   90.00
#
_symmetry.space_group_name_H-M   'P 1'
#
loop_
_entity.id
_entity.type
_entity.pdbx_description
1 polymer ?
#
loop_
_entity_poly.entity_id
_entity_poly.type
_entity_poly.pdbx_seq_one_letter_code
_entity_poly.pdbx_strand_id
1 'polypeptide(L)'
;MTRKIPYRLGGLASVVRAPSRRTLLRWIPGCAFFVLYYFYVREFLDPRLLYHANKVALPSGQWIDFPICLRGTAFLKEFLARPGGLAEYVAAYCCQYYYYTHLGPLILTAIAWFAYLLTDRLIRVSGGTGGRGLRFAPPLLLLIAYNRYTFHLENHVALIAALMLATFYDLVAKRLDKAPVSLLLFAAASVTLYYAAGGPFILFAVLCAVPELLTRRRYVLGGLYLLGGAGIPLLGKHFFDVTVADAYFRPSGVYPFREGMNAAVLSALYLFFVFLVIALPFRQRLARLASAVLSRTGKVGKYCLNDRLRTVYAIALVMAGASVALYTLDEGARRVLRANYLARMGMWEEFLKEVERYPSQEYPGSVMLDLNRALCSRTGRTRTCCLNLGRGPCRTKVDATSCSGWGASMKRNTPPSKPWNWTESGRRRSANWPSFTLSNANPRLLGSSSAR
;
A
#
# COMPACT_ATOMS: atom_id res chain seq x y z
N MET A 1 67.67 -11.87 11.39
CA MET A 1 66.38 -12.00 12.10
C MET A 1 65.25 -11.54 11.19
N THR A 2 64.63 -12.46 10.44
CA THR A 2 63.56 -12.19 9.48
C THR A 2 62.35 -13.05 9.85
N ARG A 3 61.32 -12.44 10.45
CA ARG A 3 60.05 -13.13 10.78
C ARG A 3 59.27 -13.36 9.49
N LYS A 4 59.22 -14.62 9.04
CA LYS A 4 58.29 -15.11 8.01
C LYS A 4 56.85 -15.04 8.56
N ILE A 5 56.00 -14.24 7.91
CA ILE A 5 54.54 -14.24 8.10
C ILE A 5 53.98 -15.29 7.15
N PRO A 6 53.30 -16.35 7.62
CA PRO A 6 52.67 -17.31 6.73
C PRO A 6 51.32 -16.75 6.25
N TYR A 7 51.27 -16.32 4.99
CA TYR A 7 50.01 -16.04 4.30
C TYR A 7 49.32 -17.37 3.99
N ARG A 8 48.33 -17.74 4.82
CA ARG A 8 47.46 -18.90 4.55
C ARG A 8 46.43 -18.51 3.48
N LEU A 9 46.84 -18.50 2.22
CA LEU A 9 45.93 -18.54 1.07
C LEU A 9 45.37 -19.97 0.95
N GLY A 10 44.29 -20.24 1.67
CA GLY A 10 43.61 -21.53 1.60
C GLY A 10 42.22 -21.42 2.18
N GLY A 11 41.24 -20.99 1.38
CA GLY A 11 39.87 -20.82 1.86
C GLY A 11 38.88 -20.20 0.89
N LEU A 12 38.94 -20.55 -0.40
CA LEU A 12 37.90 -20.15 -1.38
C LEU A 12 37.14 -21.34 -1.99
N ALA A 13 37.48 -22.58 -1.63
CA ALA A 13 36.89 -23.79 -2.23
C ALA A 13 35.89 -24.54 -1.33
N SER A 14 35.44 -23.97 -0.20
CA SER A 14 34.63 -24.73 0.78
C SER A 14 33.33 -24.06 1.21
N VAL A 15 32.50 -23.53 0.30
CA VAL A 15 31.14 -23.09 0.70
C VAL A 15 30.09 -23.29 -0.40
N VAL A 16 29.94 -24.52 -0.89
CA VAL A 16 28.63 -24.98 -1.40
C VAL A 16 28.28 -26.26 -0.67
N ARG A 17 28.19 -26.17 0.66
CA ARG A 17 27.67 -27.27 1.48
C ARG A 17 26.16 -27.29 1.24
N ALA A 18 25.66 -28.33 0.57
CA ALA A 18 24.24 -28.51 0.30
C ALA A 18 23.44 -28.28 1.61
N PRO A 19 22.32 -27.52 1.56
CA PRO A 19 21.56 -27.23 2.76
C PRO A 19 21.11 -28.53 3.41
N SER A 20 21.50 -28.75 4.67
CA SER A 20 21.11 -29.95 5.42
C SER A 20 19.59 -30.15 5.36
N ARG A 21 19.10 -31.41 5.32
CA ARG A 21 17.64 -31.72 5.34
C ARG A 21 16.87 -30.98 6.46
N ARG A 22 17.51 -30.73 7.61
CA ARG A 22 16.94 -29.96 8.73
C ARG A 22 16.75 -28.47 8.42
N THR A 23 17.51 -27.91 7.48
CA THR A 23 17.36 -26.53 7.01
C THR A 23 16.17 -26.42 6.05
N LEU A 24 16.00 -27.38 5.13
CA LEU A 24 14.86 -27.43 4.21
C LEU A 24 13.51 -27.55 4.93
N LEU A 25 13.39 -28.46 5.90
CA LEU A 25 12.16 -28.62 6.70
C LEU A 25 11.75 -27.34 7.46
N ARG A 26 12.69 -26.41 7.70
CA ARG A 26 12.39 -25.15 8.39
C ARG A 26 11.67 -24.14 7.50
N TRP A 27 11.81 -24.22 6.18
CA TRP A 27 11.19 -23.29 5.23
C TRP A 27 9.79 -23.72 4.78
N ILE A 28 9.45 -25.01 4.91
CA ILE A 28 8.16 -25.56 4.48
C ILE A 28 6.96 -24.74 4.98
N PRO A 29 6.85 -24.37 6.27
CA PRO A 29 5.68 -23.61 6.74
C PRO A 29 5.61 -22.20 6.14
N GLY A 30 6.76 -21.58 5.89
CA GLY A 30 6.82 -20.28 5.20
C GLY A 30 6.36 -20.41 3.75
N CYS A 31 6.92 -21.37 3.01
CA CYS A 31 6.52 -21.63 1.64
C CYS A 31 5.01 -21.94 1.54
N ALA A 32 4.49 -22.81 2.41
CA ALA A 32 3.06 -23.13 2.46
C ALA A 32 2.19 -21.89 2.73
N PHE A 33 2.57 -21.06 3.72
CA PHE A 33 1.87 -19.81 4.01
C PHE A 33 1.79 -18.90 2.79
N PHE A 34 2.88 -18.72 2.05
CA PHE A 34 2.91 -17.82 0.90
C PHE A 34 2.25 -18.41 -0.35
N VAL A 35 2.24 -19.73 -0.50
CA VAL A 35 1.40 -20.39 -1.52
C VAL A 35 -0.07 -20.14 -1.23
N LEU A 36 -0.51 -20.31 0.02
CA LEU A 36 -1.89 -20.00 0.43
C LEU A 36 -2.19 -18.51 0.27
N TYR A 37 -1.26 -17.62 0.64
CA TYR A 37 -1.37 -16.18 0.44
C TYR A 37 -1.59 -15.83 -1.04
N TYR A 38 -0.80 -16.42 -1.93
CA TYR A 38 -0.92 -16.21 -3.37
C TYR A 38 -2.30 -16.65 -3.90
N PHE A 39 -2.74 -17.87 -3.54
CA PHE A 39 -4.06 -18.35 -3.97
C PHE A 39 -5.18 -17.49 -3.39
N TYR A 40 -5.07 -17.06 -2.14
CA TYR A 40 -6.04 -16.15 -1.56
C TYR A 40 -6.13 -14.82 -2.32
N VAL A 41 -4.98 -14.17 -2.58
CA VAL A 41 -4.94 -12.91 -3.33
C VAL A 41 -5.47 -13.11 -4.76
N ARG A 42 -5.20 -14.26 -5.38
CA ARG A 42 -5.69 -14.54 -6.73
C ARG A 42 -7.21 -14.72 -6.77
N GLU A 43 -7.77 -15.56 -5.91
CA GLU A 43 -9.18 -15.97 -6.02
C GLU A 43 -10.14 -15.01 -5.28
N PHE A 44 -9.70 -14.43 -4.17
CA PHE A 44 -10.56 -13.55 -3.35
C PHE A 44 -10.34 -12.08 -3.64
N LEU A 45 -9.08 -11.64 -3.76
CA LEU A 45 -8.79 -10.23 -4.03
C LEU A 45 -8.91 -9.89 -5.52
N ASP A 46 -8.44 -10.76 -6.41
CA ASP A 46 -8.39 -10.56 -7.86
C ASP A 46 -7.91 -9.13 -8.28
N PRO A 47 -6.60 -8.89 -8.30
CA PRO A 47 -6.03 -7.56 -8.62
C PRO A 47 -6.47 -6.98 -9.96
N ARG A 48 -6.99 -7.78 -10.89
CA ARG A 48 -7.57 -7.30 -12.16
C ARG A 48 -8.71 -6.32 -11.93
N LEU A 49 -9.48 -6.53 -10.86
CA LEU A 49 -10.55 -5.63 -10.46
C LEU A 49 -10.03 -4.21 -10.25
N LEU A 50 -8.87 -4.04 -9.63
CA LEU A 50 -8.23 -2.73 -9.41
C LEU A 50 -7.76 -2.09 -10.71
N TYR A 51 -7.19 -2.88 -11.62
CA TYR A 51 -6.73 -2.39 -12.93
C TYR A 51 -7.87 -1.75 -13.73
N HIS A 52 -9.05 -2.36 -13.69
CA HIS A 52 -10.23 -1.87 -14.40
C HIS A 52 -11.02 -0.80 -13.63
N ALA A 53 -10.74 -0.58 -12.34
CA ALA A 53 -11.54 0.30 -11.48
C ALA A 53 -11.10 1.77 -11.46
N ASN A 54 -10.40 2.26 -12.49
CA ASN A 54 -9.97 3.64 -12.51
C ASN A 54 -11.17 4.62 -12.43
N LYS A 55 -11.13 5.54 -11.46
CA LYS A 55 -12.18 6.52 -11.13
C LYS A 55 -13.51 5.91 -10.68
N VAL A 56 -13.46 4.73 -10.06
CA VAL A 56 -14.65 4.13 -9.43
C VAL A 56 -14.74 4.59 -7.98
N ALA A 57 -15.94 5.04 -7.57
CA ALA A 57 -16.25 5.35 -6.18
C ALA A 57 -16.61 4.07 -5.43
N LEU A 58 -15.95 3.84 -4.31
CA LEU A 58 -16.25 2.76 -3.39
C LEU A 58 -17.40 3.14 -2.44
N PRO A 59 -18.09 2.16 -1.83
CA PRO A 59 -19.11 2.42 -0.81
C PRO A 59 -18.57 3.20 0.41
N SER A 60 -17.26 3.13 0.65
CA SER A 60 -16.56 3.91 1.66
C SER A 60 -16.43 5.41 1.35
N GLY A 61 -16.91 5.87 0.17
CA GLY A 61 -16.73 7.24 -0.31
C GLY A 61 -15.35 7.53 -0.89
N GLN A 62 -14.44 6.55 -0.89
CA GLN A 62 -13.11 6.71 -1.48
C GLN A 62 -13.12 6.40 -2.97
N TRP A 63 -12.35 7.18 -3.73
CA TRP A 63 -12.13 6.96 -5.16
C TRP A 63 -10.89 6.10 -5.36
N ILE A 64 -10.98 5.17 -6.32
CA ILE A 64 -9.82 4.40 -6.77
C ILE A 64 -9.14 5.15 -7.90
N ASP A 65 -7.95 5.65 -7.59
CA ASP A 65 -7.04 6.23 -8.56
C ASP A 65 -6.00 5.17 -8.94
N PHE A 66 -6.18 4.58 -10.12
CA PHE A 66 -5.23 3.58 -10.62
C PHE A 66 -4.09 4.28 -11.36
N PRO A 67 -2.82 4.09 -10.95
CA PRO A 67 -1.70 4.78 -11.58
C PRO A 67 -1.49 4.25 -13.00
N ILE A 68 -1.56 5.15 -13.98
CA ILE A 68 -1.29 4.85 -15.39
C ILE A 68 0.21 5.08 -15.63
N CYS A 69 0.93 4.05 -16.06
CA CYS A 69 2.35 4.15 -16.39
C CYS A 69 2.56 4.23 -17.90
N LEU A 70 3.12 5.34 -18.38
CA LEU A 70 3.50 5.54 -19.78
C LEU A 70 4.99 5.32 -19.98
N ARG A 71 5.40 4.61 -21.05
CA ARG A 71 6.82 4.31 -21.37
C ARG A 71 7.59 5.50 -21.97
N GLY A 72 7.33 6.73 -21.49
CA GLY A 72 7.94 7.96 -21.99
C GLY A 72 8.99 8.54 -21.05
N THR A 73 10.08 9.09 -21.59
CA THR A 73 11.10 9.80 -20.80
C THR A 73 10.54 11.07 -20.14
N ALA A 74 9.57 11.74 -20.77
CA ALA A 74 8.86 12.86 -20.18
C ALA A 74 8.08 12.46 -18.92
N PHE A 75 7.42 11.29 -18.96
CA PHE A 75 6.72 10.73 -17.80
C PHE A 75 7.70 10.41 -16.68
N LEU A 76 8.80 9.71 -16.98
CA LEU A 76 9.84 9.40 -15.99
C LEU A 76 10.45 10.67 -15.35
N LYS A 77 10.69 11.73 -16.14
CA LYS A 77 11.22 13.00 -15.63
C LYS A 77 10.29 13.64 -14.59
N GLU A 78 8.98 13.52 -14.76
CA GLU A 78 8.02 14.05 -13.79
C GLU A 78 8.12 13.34 -12.44
N PHE A 79 8.31 12.02 -12.43
CA PHE A 79 8.56 11.26 -11.20
C PHE A 79 9.91 11.61 -10.58
N LEU A 80 10.97 11.71 -11.37
CA LEU A 80 12.31 12.04 -10.88
C LEU A 80 12.43 13.47 -10.33
N ALA A 81 11.48 14.35 -10.66
CA ALA A 81 11.41 15.72 -10.17
C ALA A 81 10.77 15.83 -8.77
N ARG A 82 10.34 14.73 -8.15
CA ARG A 82 9.66 14.74 -6.84
C ARG A 82 10.26 13.72 -5.87
N PRO A 83 10.29 14.00 -4.57
CA PRO A 83 10.78 13.04 -3.58
C PRO A 83 9.85 11.82 -3.52
N GLY A 84 10.44 10.62 -3.56
CA GLY A 84 9.66 9.37 -3.58
C GLY A 84 9.14 8.96 -4.95
N GLY A 85 9.38 9.76 -5.99
CA GLY A 85 8.84 9.47 -7.32
C GLY A 85 9.40 8.20 -7.95
N LEU A 86 10.59 7.72 -7.56
CA LEU A 86 11.10 6.42 -8.02
C LEU A 86 10.21 5.27 -7.51
N ALA A 87 9.80 5.30 -6.24
CA ALA A 87 8.89 4.31 -5.68
C ALA A 87 7.51 4.40 -6.32
N GLU A 88 6.99 5.60 -6.56
CA GLU A 88 5.75 5.83 -7.32
C GLU A 88 5.85 5.26 -8.74
N TYR A 89 6.96 5.50 -9.45
CA TYR A 89 7.19 4.99 -10.80
C TYR A 89 7.26 3.46 -10.85
N VAL A 90 8.02 2.84 -9.94
CA VAL A 90 8.11 1.37 -9.83
C VAL A 90 6.75 0.77 -9.49
N ALA A 91 6.01 1.40 -8.57
CA ALA A 91 4.66 0.97 -8.23
C ALA A 91 3.70 1.09 -9.42
N ALA A 92 3.69 2.22 -10.13
CA ALA A 92 2.88 2.43 -11.32
C ALA A 92 3.19 1.40 -12.41
N TYR A 93 4.47 1.08 -12.60
CA TYR A 93 4.92 0.04 -13.52
C TYR A 93 4.44 -1.36 -13.10
N CYS A 94 4.59 -1.71 -11.82
CA CYS A 94 4.12 -2.98 -11.26
C CYS A 94 2.59 -3.12 -11.36
N CYS A 95 1.84 -2.04 -11.11
CA CYS A 95 0.39 -2.01 -11.24
C CYS A 95 -0.07 -2.41 -12.65
N GLN A 96 0.65 -2.08 -13.72
CA GLN A 96 0.24 -2.48 -15.08
C GLN A 96 0.09 -4.00 -15.26
N TYR A 97 0.84 -4.79 -14.49
CA TYR A 97 0.76 -6.25 -14.54
C TYR A 97 -0.48 -6.82 -13.83
N TYR A 98 -1.26 -5.98 -13.13
CA TYR A 98 -2.52 -6.40 -12.51
C TYR A 98 -3.57 -6.77 -13.56
N TYR A 99 -3.37 -6.36 -14.81
CA TYR A 99 -4.15 -6.86 -15.94
C TYR A 99 -4.14 -8.39 -16.07
N TYR A 100 -3.02 -9.04 -15.75
CA TYR A 100 -2.89 -10.49 -15.86
C TYR A 100 -3.31 -11.20 -14.58
N THR A 101 -4.10 -12.26 -14.73
CA THR A 101 -4.67 -13.07 -13.63
C THR A 101 -3.63 -13.57 -12.62
N HIS A 102 -2.41 -13.86 -13.06
CA HIS A 102 -1.37 -14.43 -12.21
C HIS A 102 -0.30 -13.43 -11.76
N LEU A 103 0.01 -12.42 -12.59
CA LEU A 103 1.13 -11.51 -12.30
C LEU A 103 0.78 -10.52 -11.18
N GLY A 104 -0.45 -10.01 -11.14
CA GLY A 104 -0.90 -9.13 -10.04
C GLY A 104 -0.76 -9.79 -8.66
N PRO A 105 -1.36 -10.97 -8.43
CA PRO A 105 -1.22 -11.70 -7.18
C PRO A 105 0.23 -12.07 -6.86
N LEU A 106 1.04 -12.39 -7.88
CA LEU A 106 2.45 -12.70 -7.70
C LEU A 106 3.24 -11.48 -7.19
N ILE A 107 2.97 -10.28 -7.71
CA ILE A 107 3.61 -9.03 -7.27
C ILE A 107 3.25 -8.73 -5.82
N LEU A 108 1.97 -8.78 -5.46
CA LEU A 108 1.52 -8.53 -4.08
C LEU A 108 2.12 -9.55 -3.10
N THR A 109 2.17 -10.82 -3.50
CA THR A 109 2.79 -11.89 -2.71
C THR A 109 4.30 -11.68 -2.58
N ALA A 110 4.97 -11.23 -3.64
CA ALA A 110 6.41 -10.94 -3.61
C ALA A 110 6.73 -9.80 -2.64
N ILE A 111 5.93 -8.73 -2.63
CA ILE A 111 6.06 -7.62 -1.66
C ILE A 111 5.91 -8.13 -0.22
N ALA A 112 4.86 -8.92 0.05
CA ALA A 112 4.68 -9.53 1.36
C ALA A 112 5.85 -10.47 1.75
N TRP A 113 6.36 -11.24 0.79
CA TRP A 113 7.53 -12.12 0.99
C TRP A 113 8.80 -11.33 1.32
N PHE A 114 9.07 -10.23 0.61
CA PHE A 114 10.18 -9.34 0.93
C PHE A 114 10.04 -8.73 2.32
N ALA A 115 8.85 -8.26 2.69
CA ALA A 115 8.60 -7.74 4.04
C ALA A 115 8.87 -8.81 5.11
N TYR A 116 8.47 -10.07 4.88
CA TYR A 116 8.81 -11.20 5.75
C TYR A 116 10.32 -11.43 5.88
N LEU A 117 11.04 -11.46 4.76
CA LEU A 117 12.49 -11.69 4.74
C LEU A 117 13.25 -10.57 5.45
N LEU A 118 12.87 -9.31 5.21
CA LEU A 118 13.51 -8.15 5.82
C LEU A 118 13.23 -8.09 7.32
N THR A 119 12.01 -8.44 7.74
CA THR A 119 11.66 -8.58 9.17
C THR A 119 12.48 -9.68 9.83
N ASP A 120 12.62 -10.83 9.19
CA ASP A 120 13.48 -11.91 9.68
C ASP A 120 14.94 -11.44 9.84
N ARG A 121 15.47 -10.76 8.82
CA ARG A 121 16.83 -10.21 8.87
C ARG A 121 16.98 -9.19 9.99
N LEU A 122 16.04 -8.26 10.14
CA LEU A 122 16.04 -7.25 11.19
C LEU A 122 16.01 -7.90 12.60
N ILE A 123 15.16 -8.90 12.82
CA ILE A 123 15.11 -9.66 14.07
C ILE A 123 16.45 -10.34 14.37
N ARG A 124 17.06 -11.00 13.36
CA ARG A 124 18.34 -11.70 13.52
C ARG A 124 19.48 -10.74 13.80
N VAL A 125 19.53 -9.63 13.07
CA VAL A 125 20.52 -8.57 13.27
C VAL A 125 20.36 -8.01 14.68
N SER A 126 19.16 -7.74 15.15
CA SER A 126 18.94 -7.27 16.53
C SER A 126 19.22 -8.32 17.61
N GLY A 127 19.68 -9.54 17.25
CA GLY A 127 20.06 -10.61 18.17
C GLY A 127 18.88 -11.46 18.67
N GLY A 128 17.70 -11.30 18.09
CA GLY A 128 16.51 -12.07 18.44
C GLY A 128 16.55 -13.48 17.84
N THR A 129 16.67 -14.51 18.67
CA THR A 129 16.67 -15.93 18.21
C THR A 129 15.31 -16.63 18.32
N GLY A 130 14.30 -15.99 18.94
CA GLY A 130 13.02 -16.62 19.30
C GLY A 130 11.75 -16.08 18.63
N GLY A 131 11.82 -15.03 17.81
CA GLY A 131 10.64 -14.34 17.25
C GLY A 131 10.15 -14.89 15.90
N ARG A 132 10.02 -16.21 15.73
CA ARG A 132 9.68 -16.80 14.40
C ARG A 132 8.33 -16.34 13.87
N GLY A 133 7.33 -16.25 14.74
CA GLY A 133 6.00 -15.84 14.33
C GLY A 133 5.85 -14.35 14.04
N LEU A 134 6.66 -13.52 14.71
CA LEU A 134 6.66 -12.08 14.51
C LEU A 134 6.98 -11.69 13.06
N ARG A 135 7.68 -12.56 12.32
CA ARG A 135 8.01 -12.38 10.90
C ARG A 135 6.78 -12.38 9.99
N PHE A 136 5.69 -13.03 10.41
CA PHE A 136 4.44 -13.10 9.63
C PHE A 136 3.51 -11.92 9.88
N ALA A 137 3.76 -11.10 10.92
CA ALA A 137 2.95 -9.92 11.18
C ALA A 137 2.92 -8.93 9.99
N PRO A 138 4.05 -8.54 9.37
CA PRO A 138 4.01 -7.63 8.21
C PRO A 138 3.20 -8.18 7.01
N PRO A 139 3.40 -9.42 6.54
CA PRO A 139 2.56 -10.00 5.49
C PRO A 139 1.05 -9.99 5.82
N LEU A 140 0.69 -10.27 7.07
CA LEU A 140 -0.71 -10.24 7.51
C LEU A 140 -1.27 -8.82 7.52
N LEU A 141 -0.53 -7.84 8.04
CA LEU A 141 -0.93 -6.43 8.00
C LEU A 141 -1.08 -5.93 6.55
N LEU A 142 -0.17 -6.33 5.65
CA LEU A 142 -0.29 -6.04 4.23
C LEU A 142 -1.55 -6.67 3.62
N LEU A 143 -1.88 -7.91 4.01
CA LEU A 143 -3.11 -8.56 3.55
C LEU A 143 -4.37 -7.78 3.98
N ILE A 144 -4.41 -7.31 5.23
CA ILE A 144 -5.50 -6.47 5.73
C ILE A 144 -5.63 -5.20 4.89
N ALA A 145 -4.51 -4.56 4.55
CA ALA A 145 -4.52 -3.38 3.68
C ALA A 145 -5.02 -3.71 2.26
N TYR A 146 -4.61 -4.87 1.71
CA TYR A 146 -5.02 -5.30 0.38
C TYR A 146 -6.51 -5.58 0.29
N ASN A 147 -7.07 -6.25 1.30
CA ASN A 147 -8.48 -6.62 1.41
C ASN A 147 -9.48 -5.44 1.35
N ARG A 148 -8.98 -4.20 1.47
CA ARG A 148 -9.76 -2.97 1.42
C ARG A 148 -9.77 -2.29 0.06
N TYR A 149 -9.04 -2.81 -0.94
CA TYR A 149 -8.96 -2.27 -2.32
C TYR A 149 -8.54 -0.80 -2.45
N THR A 150 -8.09 -0.18 -1.35
CA THR A 150 -7.77 1.25 -1.23
C THR A 150 -6.30 1.46 -0.93
N PHE A 151 -5.49 0.42 -1.15
CA PHE A 151 -4.07 0.43 -0.90
C PHE A 151 -3.31 1.10 -2.04
N HIS A 152 -2.20 1.74 -1.70
CA HIS A 152 -1.32 2.42 -2.65
C HIS A 152 -0.01 1.63 -2.71
N LEU A 153 0.27 1.05 -3.88
CA LEU A 153 1.42 0.14 -4.05
C LEU A 153 2.76 0.84 -3.78
N GLU A 154 2.84 2.13 -4.11
CA GLU A 154 3.98 3.03 -3.83
C GLU A 154 4.39 3.03 -2.36
N ASN A 155 3.44 3.05 -1.42
CA ASN A 155 3.74 3.03 0.02
C ASN A 155 4.45 1.72 0.41
N HIS A 156 4.05 0.60 -0.19
CA HIS A 156 4.63 -0.71 0.12
C HIS A 156 6.02 -0.88 -0.51
N VAL A 157 6.21 -0.38 -1.74
CA VAL A 157 7.52 -0.36 -2.40
C VAL A 157 8.50 0.52 -1.62
N ALA A 158 8.07 1.72 -1.22
CA ALA A 158 8.86 2.65 -0.44
C ALA A 158 9.22 2.09 0.96
N LEU A 159 8.27 1.42 1.62
CA LEU A 159 8.52 0.70 2.87
C LEU A 159 9.58 -0.39 2.69
N ILE A 160 9.48 -1.24 1.66
CA ILE A 160 10.47 -2.28 1.39
C ILE A 160 11.85 -1.65 1.12
N ALA A 161 11.92 -0.56 0.35
CA ALA A 161 13.18 0.17 0.12
C ALA A 161 13.81 0.66 1.43
N ALA A 162 13.01 1.25 2.33
CA ALA A 162 13.47 1.70 3.64
C ALA A 162 14.00 0.54 4.50
N LEU A 163 13.28 -0.59 4.54
CA LEU A 163 13.71 -1.79 5.27
C LEU A 163 14.96 -2.44 4.67
N MET A 164 15.08 -2.47 3.34
CA MET A 164 16.28 -2.97 2.64
C MET A 164 17.51 -2.14 3.01
N LEU A 165 17.42 -0.81 2.95
CA LEU A 165 18.53 0.06 3.31
C LEU A 165 18.84 0.03 4.81
N ALA A 166 17.84 -0.05 5.69
CA ALA A 166 18.06 -0.17 7.13
C ALA A 166 18.80 -1.47 7.48
N THR A 167 18.35 -2.59 6.91
CA THR A 167 19.01 -3.88 7.12
C THR A 167 20.41 -3.92 6.51
N PHE A 168 20.62 -3.31 5.34
CA PHE A 168 21.94 -3.15 4.74
C PHE A 168 22.88 -2.30 5.60
N TYR A 169 22.41 -1.14 6.08
CA TYR A 169 23.14 -0.27 7.00
C TYR A 169 23.59 -1.05 8.23
N ASP A 170 22.69 -1.77 8.89
CA ASP A 170 23.03 -2.53 10.08
C ASP A 170 24.06 -3.64 9.83
N LEU A 171 23.97 -4.32 8.68
CA LEU A 171 24.92 -5.37 8.31
C LEU A 171 26.34 -4.80 8.10
N VAL A 172 26.44 -3.66 7.42
CA VAL A 172 27.72 -3.01 7.13
C VAL A 172 28.29 -2.31 8.36
N ALA A 173 27.48 -1.56 9.09
CA ALA A 173 27.89 -0.81 10.27
C ALA A 173 28.45 -1.74 11.37
N LYS A 174 27.88 -2.94 11.53
CA LYS A 174 28.42 -3.97 12.42
C LYS A 174 29.76 -4.54 11.98
N ARG A 175 30.00 -4.61 10.68
CA ARG A 175 31.24 -5.18 10.13
C ARG A 175 32.41 -4.20 10.21
N LEU A 176 32.13 -2.91 10.01
CA LEU A 176 33.17 -1.88 9.93
C LEU A 176 33.44 -1.21 11.28
N ASP A 177 32.43 -1.13 12.17
CA ASP A 177 32.43 -0.56 13.53
C ASP A 177 32.98 0.87 13.71
N LYS A 178 33.49 1.51 12.65
CA LYS A 178 34.03 2.88 12.66
C LYS A 178 32.90 3.91 12.53
N ALA A 179 32.78 4.77 13.54
CA ALA A 179 31.80 5.87 13.58
C ALA A 179 31.76 6.76 12.32
N PRO A 180 32.88 7.25 11.76
CA PRO A 180 32.82 8.13 10.58
C PRO A 180 32.31 7.40 9.33
N VAL A 181 32.63 6.11 9.19
CA VAL A 181 32.16 5.31 8.05
C VAL A 181 30.66 5.04 8.17
N SER A 182 30.17 4.76 9.38
CA SER A 182 28.73 4.64 9.63
C SER A 182 27.98 5.93 9.32
N LEU A 183 28.52 7.08 9.71
CA LEU A 183 27.93 8.39 9.41
C LEU A 183 27.88 8.67 7.90
N LEU A 184 28.97 8.41 7.19
CA LEU A 184 29.01 8.57 5.73
C LEU A 184 28.01 7.65 5.02
N LEU A 185 27.94 6.38 5.46
CA LEU A 185 26.98 5.42 4.93
C LEU A 185 25.54 5.86 5.19
N PHE A 186 25.25 6.35 6.40
CA PHE A 186 23.94 6.89 6.74
C PHE A 186 23.59 8.10 5.88
N ALA A 187 24.51 9.06 5.71
CA ALA A 187 24.28 10.24 4.88
C ALA A 187 24.00 9.86 3.42
N ALA A 188 24.81 8.99 2.82
CA ALA A 188 24.62 8.52 1.46
C ALA A 188 23.30 7.75 1.28
N ALA A 189 22.98 6.84 2.22
CA ALA A 189 21.73 6.09 2.20
C ALA A 189 20.50 7.00 2.42
N SER A 190 20.63 8.04 3.26
CA SER A 190 19.55 8.99 3.54
C SER A 190 19.18 9.80 2.30
N VAL A 191 20.17 10.35 1.59
CA VAL A 191 19.94 11.09 0.33
C VAL A 191 19.31 10.17 -0.71
N THR A 192 19.86 8.98 -0.88
CA THR A 192 19.37 7.99 -1.85
C THR A 192 17.93 7.57 -1.55
N LEU A 193 17.63 7.26 -0.28
CA LEU A 193 16.30 6.81 0.13
C LEU A 193 15.28 7.94 0.12
N TYR A 194 15.63 9.14 0.56
CA TYR A 194 14.71 10.28 0.51
C TYR A 194 14.34 10.62 -0.93
N TYR A 195 15.31 10.61 -1.84
CA TYR A 195 15.07 10.78 -3.26
C TYR A 195 14.17 9.66 -3.83
N ALA A 196 14.51 8.40 -3.56
CA ALA A 196 13.81 7.27 -4.16
C ALA A 196 12.43 6.98 -3.55
N ALA A 197 12.31 7.12 -2.24
CA ALA A 197 11.17 6.65 -1.45
C ALA A 197 10.45 7.76 -0.68
N GLY A 198 10.99 8.96 -0.51
CA GLY A 198 10.31 10.07 0.19
C GLY A 198 10.11 9.79 1.68
N GLY A 199 8.90 10.00 2.20
CA GLY A 199 8.51 9.95 3.61
C GLY A 199 8.94 8.71 4.43
N PRO A 200 8.90 7.48 3.90
CA PRO A 200 9.42 6.28 4.56
C PRO A 200 10.91 6.34 4.93
N PHE A 201 11.65 7.35 4.44
CA PHE A 201 12.94 7.76 4.98
C PHE A 201 12.94 7.94 6.51
N ILE A 202 11.87 8.49 7.09
CA ILE A 202 11.78 8.71 8.55
C ILE A 202 11.87 7.38 9.29
N LEU A 203 11.19 6.34 8.77
CA LEU A 203 11.28 5.00 9.33
C LEU A 203 12.72 4.50 9.28
N PHE A 204 13.41 4.65 8.14
CA PHE A 204 14.81 4.28 8.01
C PHE A 204 15.71 5.01 9.03
N ALA A 205 15.52 6.32 9.21
CA ALA A 205 16.29 7.11 10.18
C ALA A 205 16.10 6.59 11.61
N VAL A 206 14.84 6.29 12.00
CA VAL A 206 14.53 5.72 13.32
C VAL A 206 15.11 4.30 13.48
N LEU A 207 14.97 3.45 12.45
CA LEU A 207 15.51 2.10 12.46
C LEU A 207 17.04 2.07 12.57
N CYS A 208 17.74 3.09 12.05
CA CYS A 208 19.19 3.23 12.21
C CYS A 208 19.57 3.85 13.56
N ALA A 209 18.79 4.82 14.05
CA ALA A 209 19.07 5.53 15.30
C ALA A 209 18.90 4.64 16.54
N VAL A 210 17.83 3.83 16.59
CA VAL A 210 17.48 3.02 17.76
C VAL A 210 18.58 2.00 18.13
N PRO A 211 19.14 1.19 17.21
CA PRO A 211 20.24 0.28 17.53
C PRO A 211 21.52 1.00 17.96
N GLU A 212 21.84 2.16 17.38
CA GLU A 212 23.00 2.96 17.80
C GLU A 212 22.84 3.51 19.22
N LEU A 213 21.62 3.96 19.57
CA LEU A 213 21.28 4.52 20.87
C LEU A 213 21.19 3.44 21.95
N LEU A 214 20.41 2.37 21.69
CA LEU A 214 20.09 1.34 22.68
C LEU A 214 21.16 0.24 22.73
N THR A 215 21.69 -0.22 21.61
CA THR A 215 22.60 -1.37 21.60
C THR A 215 24.06 -0.94 21.63
N ARG A 216 24.46 0.09 20.86
CA ARG A 216 25.86 0.53 20.74
C ARG A 216 26.24 1.68 21.68
N ARG A 217 25.27 2.30 22.37
CA ARG A 217 25.44 3.43 23.29
C ARG A 217 26.14 4.64 22.67
N ARG A 218 26.01 4.83 21.35
CA ARG A 218 26.58 5.97 20.60
C ARG A 218 25.55 7.09 20.52
N TYR A 219 25.30 7.74 21.65
CA TYR A 219 24.23 8.76 21.80
C TYR A 219 24.35 9.90 20.78
N VAL A 220 25.56 10.40 20.55
CA VAL A 220 25.81 11.46 19.57
C VAL A 220 25.42 11.03 18.16
N LEU A 221 25.84 9.83 17.74
CA LEU A 221 25.55 9.31 16.40
C LEU A 221 24.03 9.06 16.22
N GLY A 222 23.38 8.45 17.22
CA GLY A 222 21.93 8.24 17.20
C GLY A 222 21.15 9.56 17.18
N GLY A 223 21.61 10.57 17.93
CA GLY A 223 21.04 11.91 17.91
C GLY A 223 21.18 12.58 16.54
N LEU A 224 22.35 12.49 15.91
CA LEU A 224 22.58 12.98 14.55
C LEU A 224 21.67 12.31 13.53
N TYR A 225 21.37 11.02 13.67
CA TYR A 225 20.45 10.32 12.77
C TYR A 225 19.00 10.77 12.93
N LEU A 226 18.56 11.03 14.17
CA LEU A 226 17.22 11.58 14.43
C LEU A 226 17.11 13.02 13.92
N LEU A 227 18.15 13.83 14.12
CA LEU A 227 18.23 15.18 13.56
C LEU A 227 18.22 15.15 12.03
N GLY A 228 18.93 14.20 11.40
CA GLY A 228 18.87 13.97 9.95
C GLY A 228 17.46 13.55 9.50
N GLY A 229 16.82 12.67 10.26
CA GLY A 229 15.42 12.24 10.05
C GLY A 229 14.44 13.41 10.03
N ALA A 230 14.61 14.37 10.94
CA ALA A 230 13.78 15.57 11.01
C ALA A 230 14.20 16.64 9.98
N GLY A 231 15.49 16.82 9.74
CA GLY A 231 16.03 17.93 8.92
C GLY A 231 16.01 17.68 7.42
N ILE A 232 16.28 16.46 6.96
CA ILE A 232 16.36 16.15 5.52
C ILE A 232 15.03 16.43 4.79
N PRO A 233 13.84 16.07 5.33
CA PRO A 233 12.58 16.44 4.71
C PRO A 233 12.36 17.95 4.62
N LEU A 234 12.83 18.73 5.60
CA LEU A 234 12.76 20.20 5.55
C LEU A 234 13.64 20.77 4.45
N LEU A 235 14.83 20.18 4.22
CA LEU A 235 15.66 20.54 3.07
C LEU A 235 14.97 20.15 1.76
N GLY A 236 14.35 18.97 1.71
CA GLY A 236 13.60 18.49 0.55
C GLY A 236 12.47 19.44 0.14
N LYS A 237 11.77 20.03 1.11
CA LYS A 237 10.78 21.10 0.88
C LYS A 237 11.34 22.22 0.00
N HIS A 238 12.57 22.68 0.28
CA HIS A 238 13.21 23.77 -0.46
C HIS A 238 13.68 23.36 -1.86
N PHE A 239 14.15 22.12 -2.03
CA PHE A 239 14.65 21.65 -3.34
C PHE A 239 13.53 21.28 -4.32
N PHE A 240 12.42 20.75 -3.82
CA PHE A 240 11.35 20.20 -4.66
C PHE A 240 10.10 21.10 -4.73
N ASP A 241 10.08 22.23 -4.02
CA ASP A 241 8.93 23.14 -3.90
C ASP A 241 7.64 22.43 -3.47
N VAL A 242 7.78 21.58 -2.44
CA VAL A 242 6.71 20.70 -1.94
C VAL A 242 6.23 21.21 -0.58
N THR A 243 4.96 20.96 -0.21
CA THR A 243 4.46 21.33 1.11
C THR A 243 5.21 20.58 2.22
N VAL A 244 5.23 21.14 3.44
CA VAL A 244 5.89 20.48 4.58
C VAL A 244 5.26 19.10 4.83
N ALA A 245 3.92 18.99 4.77
CA ALA A 245 3.25 17.71 4.97
C ALA A 245 3.68 16.68 3.92
N ASP A 246 3.71 17.06 2.65
CA ASP A 246 4.11 16.15 1.56
C ASP A 246 5.58 15.74 1.65
N ALA A 247 6.47 16.62 2.10
CA ALA A 247 7.88 16.30 2.28
C ALA A 247 8.12 15.18 3.32
N TYR A 248 7.25 15.04 4.33
CA TYR A 248 7.33 13.99 5.36
C TYR A 248 6.45 12.78 5.07
N PHE A 249 5.28 12.97 4.46
CA PHE A 249 4.25 11.93 4.36
C PHE A 249 4.06 11.37 2.94
N ARG A 250 4.67 11.95 1.91
CA ARG A 250 4.60 11.42 0.55
C ARG A 250 5.79 10.51 0.25
N PRO A 251 5.61 9.28 -0.28
CA PRO A 251 4.41 8.47 -0.42
C PRO A 251 4.32 7.47 0.75
N SER A 252 4.40 7.92 2.01
CA SER A 252 4.21 7.01 3.15
C SER A 252 2.75 6.59 3.30
N GLY A 253 1.83 7.42 2.78
CA GLY A 253 0.38 7.22 2.85
C GLY A 253 -0.21 7.49 4.23
N VAL A 254 0.62 7.89 5.20
CA VAL A 254 0.22 8.26 6.55
C VAL A 254 -0.06 9.75 6.57
N TYR A 255 -1.12 10.19 5.88
CA TYR A 255 -1.57 11.57 6.00
C TYR A 255 -2.43 11.70 7.27
N PRO A 256 -2.17 12.71 8.14
CA PRO A 256 -2.95 12.91 9.37
C PRO A 256 -4.44 13.19 9.14
N PHE A 257 -4.85 13.48 7.91
CA PHE A 257 -6.22 13.81 7.51
C PHE A 257 -6.87 12.79 6.56
N ARG A 258 -6.20 11.67 6.25
CA ARG A 258 -6.81 10.62 5.42
C ARG A 258 -7.54 9.64 6.33
N GLU A 259 -8.80 9.93 6.61
CA GLU A 259 -9.66 9.03 7.35
C GLU A 259 -9.80 7.69 6.61
N GLY A 260 -9.49 6.60 7.33
CA GLY A 260 -9.67 5.26 6.79
C GLY A 260 -8.79 4.20 7.45
N MET A 261 -9.31 2.98 7.48
CA MET A 261 -8.64 1.81 8.06
C MET A 261 -7.27 1.53 7.45
N ASN A 262 -7.02 1.90 6.18
CA ASN A 262 -5.71 1.71 5.55
C ASN A 262 -4.61 2.58 6.14
N ALA A 263 -4.92 3.84 6.48
CA ALA A 263 -3.96 4.71 7.15
C ALA A 263 -3.61 4.13 8.53
N ALA A 264 -4.59 3.57 9.25
CA ALA A 264 -4.37 2.88 10.51
C ALA A 264 -3.52 1.61 10.35
N VAL A 265 -3.78 0.78 9.33
CA VAL A 265 -3.00 -0.45 9.07
C VAL A 265 -1.57 -0.13 8.65
N LEU A 266 -1.35 0.87 7.79
CA LEU A 266 -0.02 1.34 7.43
C LEU A 266 0.70 1.90 8.66
N SER A 267 0.04 2.74 9.46
CA SER A 267 0.61 3.26 10.71
C SER A 267 1.00 2.14 11.67
N ALA A 268 0.14 1.14 11.84
CA ALA A 268 0.42 -0.05 12.63
C ALA A 268 1.64 -0.81 12.08
N LEU A 269 1.79 -0.90 10.75
CA LEU A 269 2.94 -1.51 10.11
C LEU A 269 4.24 -0.72 10.36
N TYR A 270 4.23 0.61 10.26
CA TYR A 270 5.38 1.46 10.60
C TYR A 270 5.75 1.33 12.09
N LEU A 271 4.76 1.46 12.98
CA LEU A 271 4.96 1.33 14.43
C LEU A 271 5.43 -0.06 14.83
N PHE A 272 4.97 -1.11 14.15
CA PHE A 272 5.44 -2.47 14.37
C PHE A 272 6.95 -2.57 14.19
N PHE A 273 7.52 -1.96 13.13
CA PHE A 273 8.97 -2.00 12.91
C PHE A 273 9.74 -1.19 13.95
N VAL A 274 9.24 -0.01 14.33
CA VAL A 274 9.85 0.81 15.39
C VAL A 274 9.82 0.05 16.72
N PHE A 275 8.68 -0.51 17.09
CA PHE A 275 8.54 -1.30 18.31
C PHE A 275 9.43 -2.54 18.29
N LEU A 276 9.58 -3.20 17.15
CA LEU A 276 10.43 -4.38 17.00
C LEU A 276 11.90 -4.05 17.31
N VAL A 277 12.45 -2.94 16.82
CA VAL A 277 13.85 -2.56 17.11
C VAL A 277 14.06 -2.08 18.55
N ILE A 278 13.03 -1.58 19.23
CA ILE A 278 13.09 -1.16 20.65
C ILE A 278 12.94 -2.38 21.58
N ALA A 279 11.93 -3.22 21.33
CA ALA A 279 11.55 -4.32 22.21
C ALA A 279 12.58 -5.46 22.23
N LEU A 280 13.25 -5.73 21.11
CA LEU A 280 14.25 -6.80 21.03
C LEU A 280 15.47 -6.59 21.95
N PRO A 281 16.19 -5.45 21.94
CA PRO A 281 17.29 -5.21 22.87
C PRO A 281 16.80 -5.11 24.31
N PHE A 282 15.60 -4.57 24.56
CA PHE A 282 15.01 -4.52 25.89
C PHE A 282 14.75 -5.93 26.45
N ARG A 283 14.13 -6.81 25.67
CA ARG A 283 13.93 -8.22 26.02
C ARG A 283 15.24 -8.93 26.33
N GLN A 284 16.30 -8.66 25.57
CA GLN A 284 17.61 -9.26 25.83
C GLN A 284 18.21 -8.77 27.15
N ARG A 285 18.09 -7.49 27.46
CA ARG A 285 18.54 -6.93 28.75
C ARG A 285 17.78 -7.57 29.91
N LEU A 286 16.45 -7.65 29.81
CA LEU A 286 15.62 -8.33 30.80
C LEU A 286 15.97 -9.81 30.95
N ALA A 287 16.20 -10.53 29.85
CA ALA A 287 16.59 -11.93 29.90
C ALA A 287 17.94 -12.13 30.59
N ARG A 288 18.92 -11.23 30.37
CA ARG A 288 20.22 -11.26 31.07
C ARG A 288 20.05 -11.00 32.56
N LEU A 289 19.27 -9.98 32.93
CA LEU A 289 18.97 -9.66 34.34
C LEU A 289 18.25 -10.83 35.03
N ALA A 290 17.20 -11.37 34.39
CA ALA A 290 16.48 -12.53 34.89
C ALA A 290 17.40 -13.74 35.03
N SER A 291 18.28 -14.00 34.07
CA SER A 291 19.24 -15.11 34.18
C SER A 291 20.26 -14.91 35.29
N ALA A 292 20.69 -13.67 35.57
CA ALA A 292 21.60 -13.36 36.69
C ALA A 292 20.91 -13.50 38.06
N VAL A 293 19.61 -13.21 38.13
CA VAL A 293 18.79 -13.43 39.33
C VAL A 293 18.48 -14.91 39.51
N LEU A 294 18.08 -15.61 38.44
CA LEU A 294 17.75 -17.05 38.47
C LEU A 294 18.98 -17.94 38.65
N SER A 295 20.17 -17.52 38.22
CA SER A 295 21.40 -18.27 38.49
C SER A 295 21.74 -18.32 39.99
N ARG A 296 21.20 -17.40 40.81
CA ARG A 296 21.29 -17.47 42.27
C ARG A 296 20.31 -18.46 42.89
N THR A 297 19.20 -18.79 42.21
CA THR A 297 18.17 -19.72 42.72
C THR A 297 18.28 -21.13 42.18
N GLY A 298 19.38 -21.46 41.48
CA GLY A 298 19.88 -22.83 41.37
C GLY A 298 18.88 -23.87 40.86
N LYS A 299 18.07 -23.55 39.84
CA LYS A 299 17.34 -24.51 38.98
C LYS A 299 16.42 -23.73 38.06
N VAL A 300 16.80 -23.53 36.79
CA VAL A 300 15.80 -23.38 35.74
C VAL A 300 16.23 -24.20 34.53
N GLY A 301 15.48 -25.29 34.35
CA GLY A 301 15.59 -26.17 33.20
C GLY A 301 15.47 -25.36 31.91
N LYS A 302 16.38 -25.65 30.98
CA LYS A 302 16.16 -25.35 29.56
C LYS A 302 14.88 -26.08 29.17
N TYR A 303 13.76 -25.38 29.16
CA TYR A 303 12.56 -25.85 28.50
C TYR A 303 12.89 -26.01 27.02
N CYS A 304 13.21 -27.25 26.64
CA CYS A 304 13.08 -27.75 25.28
C CYS A 304 11.61 -27.57 24.89
N LEU A 305 11.27 -26.35 24.44
CA LEU A 305 9.94 -26.06 23.91
C LEU A 305 9.71 -27.01 22.73
N ASN A 306 8.83 -27.96 23.02
CA ASN A 306 8.59 -29.20 22.31
C ASN A 306 8.23 -28.94 20.84
N ASP A 307 8.63 -29.80 19.91
CA ASP A 307 8.28 -29.67 18.48
C ASP A 307 6.73 -29.63 18.28
N ARG A 308 5.96 -30.20 19.23
CA ARG A 308 4.49 -30.08 19.29
C ARG A 308 3.99 -28.64 19.47
N LEU A 309 4.62 -27.83 20.32
CA LEU A 309 4.27 -26.41 20.50
C LEU A 309 4.51 -25.60 19.22
N ARG A 310 5.51 -26.00 18.43
CA ARG A 310 5.80 -25.37 17.14
C ARG A 310 4.71 -25.64 16.10
N THR A 311 4.17 -26.86 16.08
CA THR A 311 3.05 -27.22 15.19
C THR A 311 1.77 -26.48 15.61
N VAL A 312 1.46 -26.44 16.91
CA VAL A 312 0.31 -25.67 17.43
C VAL A 312 0.43 -24.20 17.07
N TYR A 313 1.62 -23.62 17.20
CA TYR A 313 1.87 -22.23 16.82
C TYR A 313 1.67 -21.98 15.32
N ALA A 314 2.13 -22.90 14.46
CA ALA A 314 1.94 -22.80 13.02
C ALA A 314 0.46 -22.87 12.63
N ILE A 315 -0.29 -23.80 13.23
CA ILE A 315 -1.75 -23.93 13.01
C ILE A 315 -2.47 -22.68 13.50
N ALA A 316 -2.16 -22.20 14.71
CA ALA A 316 -2.76 -20.98 15.26
C ALA A 316 -2.49 -19.76 14.36
N LEU A 317 -1.29 -19.66 13.78
CA LEU A 317 -0.93 -18.57 12.88
C LEU A 317 -1.66 -18.66 11.53
N VAL A 318 -1.83 -19.88 10.98
CA VAL A 318 -2.64 -20.10 9.77
C VAL A 318 -4.11 -19.78 10.04
N MET A 319 -4.66 -20.23 11.17
CA MET A 319 -6.04 -19.92 11.57
C MET A 319 -6.23 -18.42 11.77
N ALA A 320 -5.31 -17.74 12.48
CA ALA A 320 -5.36 -16.29 12.65
C ALA A 320 -5.28 -15.58 11.29
N GLY A 321 -4.38 -16.02 10.40
CA GLY A 321 -4.27 -15.46 9.05
C GLY A 321 -5.55 -15.65 8.22
N ALA A 322 -6.15 -16.83 8.27
CA ALA A 322 -7.41 -17.13 7.60
C ALA A 322 -8.58 -16.30 8.17
N SER A 323 -8.70 -16.20 9.49
CA SER A 323 -9.70 -15.36 10.15
C SER A 323 -9.54 -13.90 9.75
N VAL A 324 -8.32 -13.36 9.84
CA VAL A 324 -8.01 -11.99 9.42
C VAL A 324 -8.39 -11.78 7.95
N ALA A 325 -8.04 -12.71 7.07
CA ALA A 325 -8.35 -12.62 5.66
C ALA A 325 -9.88 -12.59 5.40
N LEU A 326 -10.66 -13.43 6.07
CA LEU A 326 -12.11 -13.50 5.88
C LEU A 326 -12.85 -12.30 6.49
N TYR A 327 -12.44 -11.84 7.67
CA TYR A 327 -13.12 -10.73 8.36
C TYR A 327 -12.79 -9.34 7.80
N THR A 328 -11.62 -9.18 7.17
CA THR A 328 -11.16 -7.86 6.70
C THR A 328 -11.49 -7.57 5.25
N LEU A 329 -11.93 -8.58 4.49
CA LEU A 329 -12.32 -8.44 3.09
C LEU A 329 -13.54 -7.52 2.98
N ASP A 330 -13.37 -6.39 2.30
CA ASP A 330 -14.48 -5.50 1.99
C ASP A 330 -15.28 -6.06 0.82
N GLU A 331 -16.26 -6.91 1.15
CA GLU A 331 -17.17 -7.50 0.17
C GLU A 331 -17.97 -6.43 -0.59
N GLY A 332 -18.26 -5.28 0.03
CA GLY A 332 -18.93 -4.16 -0.64
C GLY A 332 -18.06 -3.57 -1.74
N ALA A 333 -16.81 -3.24 -1.40
CA ALA A 333 -15.81 -2.80 -2.37
C ALA A 333 -15.65 -3.82 -3.50
N ARG A 334 -15.43 -5.09 -3.16
CA ARG A 334 -15.24 -6.17 -4.14
C ARG A 334 -16.40 -6.26 -5.13
N ARG A 335 -17.65 -6.20 -4.66
CA ARG A 335 -18.83 -6.26 -5.54
C ARG A 335 -18.90 -5.07 -6.50
N VAL A 336 -18.66 -3.84 -6.04
CA VAL A 336 -18.62 -2.65 -6.93
C VAL A 336 -17.56 -2.84 -8.02
N LEU A 337 -16.37 -3.28 -7.63
CA LEU A 337 -15.26 -3.44 -8.58
C LEU A 337 -15.52 -4.56 -9.57
N ARG A 338 -16.12 -5.66 -9.12
CA ARG A 338 -16.54 -6.76 -9.98
C ARG A 338 -17.61 -6.33 -10.97
N ALA A 339 -18.63 -5.59 -10.53
CA ALA A 339 -19.64 -5.04 -11.41
C ALA A 339 -19.00 -4.12 -12.47
N ASN A 340 -18.11 -3.21 -12.08
CA ASN A 340 -17.42 -2.34 -13.04
C ASN A 340 -16.54 -3.14 -14.01
N TYR A 341 -15.84 -4.16 -13.53
CA TYR A 341 -15.06 -5.07 -14.38
C TYR A 341 -15.94 -5.75 -15.44
N LEU A 342 -17.06 -6.37 -15.03
CA LEU A 342 -17.99 -7.05 -15.94
C LEU A 342 -18.57 -6.09 -16.99
N ALA A 343 -18.95 -4.89 -16.57
CA ALA A 343 -19.45 -3.85 -17.47
C ALA A 343 -18.38 -3.41 -18.49
N ARG A 344 -17.13 -3.21 -18.07
CA ARG A 344 -16.03 -2.83 -18.98
C ARG A 344 -15.66 -3.94 -19.95
N MET A 345 -15.80 -5.20 -19.54
CA MET A 345 -15.58 -6.37 -20.40
C MET A 345 -16.77 -6.67 -21.33
N GLY A 346 -17.87 -5.90 -21.26
CA GLY A 346 -19.07 -6.10 -22.07
C GLY A 346 -19.87 -7.35 -21.70
N MET A 347 -19.65 -7.91 -20.51
CA MET A 347 -20.31 -9.13 -20.02
C MET A 347 -21.66 -8.77 -19.38
N TRP A 348 -22.58 -8.22 -20.18
CA TRP A 348 -23.81 -7.61 -19.70
C TRP A 348 -24.73 -8.55 -18.91
N GLU A 349 -24.85 -9.82 -19.31
CA GLU A 349 -25.70 -10.79 -18.59
C GLU A 349 -25.16 -11.13 -17.20
N GLU A 350 -23.85 -11.28 -17.06
CA GLU A 350 -23.22 -11.51 -15.75
C GLU A 350 -23.25 -10.26 -14.88
N PHE A 351 -23.06 -9.09 -15.49
CA PHE A 351 -23.21 -7.82 -14.81
C PHE A 351 -24.63 -7.65 -14.23
N LEU A 352 -25.68 -7.93 -15.01
CA LEU A 352 -27.07 -7.82 -14.53
C LEU A 352 -27.34 -8.78 -13.36
N LYS A 353 -26.85 -10.03 -13.45
CA LYS A 353 -26.95 -11.01 -12.34
C LYS A 353 -26.21 -10.55 -11.07
N GLU A 354 -25.06 -9.88 -11.22
CA GLU A 354 -24.30 -9.36 -10.08
C GLU A 354 -24.98 -8.13 -9.47
N VAL A 355 -25.57 -7.27 -10.29
CA VAL A 355 -26.32 -6.08 -9.85
C VAL A 355 -27.65 -6.45 -9.17
N GLU A 356 -28.32 -7.53 -9.57
CA GLU A 356 -29.53 -8.02 -8.88
C GLU A 356 -29.27 -8.41 -7.42
N ARG A 357 -28.01 -8.76 -7.08
CA ARG A 357 -27.59 -9.06 -5.70
C ARG A 357 -27.35 -7.81 -4.86
N TYR A 358 -27.41 -6.63 -5.47
CA TYR A 358 -27.14 -5.36 -4.81
C TYR A 358 -28.41 -4.81 -4.15
N PRO A 359 -28.34 -4.30 -2.90
CA PRO A 359 -29.45 -3.54 -2.33
C PRO A 359 -29.64 -2.26 -3.16
N SER A 360 -30.84 -2.09 -3.72
CA SER A 360 -31.14 -1.07 -4.72
C SER A 360 -31.01 0.38 -4.25
N GLN A 361 -30.85 0.61 -2.94
CA GLN A 361 -30.70 1.94 -2.35
C GLN A 361 -29.24 2.43 -2.29
N GLU A 362 -28.26 1.59 -2.63
CA GLU A 362 -26.83 1.90 -2.45
C GLU A 362 -26.03 1.89 -3.76
N TYR A 363 -26.66 2.04 -4.92
CA TYR A 363 -25.93 2.03 -6.18
C TYR A 363 -24.93 3.20 -6.28
N PRO A 364 -23.62 2.92 -6.40
CA PRO A 364 -22.67 3.96 -6.79
C PRO A 364 -23.08 4.50 -8.17
N GLY A 365 -22.91 5.81 -8.38
CA GLY A 365 -23.29 6.44 -9.65
C GLY A 365 -22.64 5.78 -10.88
N SER A 366 -21.44 5.22 -10.74
CA SER A 366 -20.76 4.45 -11.79
C SER A 366 -21.51 3.17 -12.16
N VAL A 367 -22.01 2.41 -11.18
CA VAL A 367 -22.77 1.17 -11.41
C VAL A 367 -24.12 1.49 -12.06
N MET A 368 -24.77 2.59 -11.65
CA MET A 368 -26.04 3.00 -12.24
C MET A 368 -25.89 3.42 -13.71
N LEU A 369 -24.78 4.09 -14.06
CA LEU A 369 -24.45 4.39 -15.46
C LEU A 369 -24.27 3.10 -16.28
N ASP A 370 -23.49 2.14 -15.75
CA ASP A 370 -23.25 0.87 -16.42
C ASP A 370 -24.53 0.01 -16.52
N LEU A 371 -25.43 0.10 -15.55
CA LEU A 371 -26.75 -0.52 -15.59
C LEU A 371 -27.62 0.02 -16.72
N ASN A 372 -27.67 1.34 -16.88
CA ASN A 372 -28.39 1.94 -18.00
C ASN A 372 -27.81 1.49 -19.35
N ARG A 373 -26.47 1.36 -19.45
CA ARG A 373 -25.80 0.84 -20.66
C ARG A 373 -26.17 -0.62 -20.94
N ALA A 374 -26.16 -1.46 -19.91
CA ALA A 374 -26.53 -2.88 -20.02
C ALA A 374 -28.00 -3.06 -20.49
N LEU A 375 -28.93 -2.31 -19.88
CA LEU A 375 -30.34 -2.35 -20.24
C LEU A 375 -30.59 -1.83 -21.66
N CYS A 376 -29.87 -0.79 -22.08
CA CYS A 376 -29.92 -0.28 -23.44
C CYS A 376 -29.42 -1.31 -24.45
N SER A 377 -28.33 -2.01 -24.13
CA SER A 377 -27.78 -3.07 -25.00
C SER A 377 -28.75 -4.24 -25.18
N ARG A 378 -29.56 -4.56 -24.16
CA ARG A 378 -30.50 -5.68 -24.21
C ARG A 378 -31.83 -5.33 -24.89
N THR A 379 -32.31 -4.09 -24.72
CA THR A 379 -33.62 -3.66 -25.23
C THR A 379 -33.56 -3.01 -26.61
N GLY A 380 -32.37 -2.63 -27.10
CA GLY A 380 -32.19 -2.00 -28.41
C GLY A 380 -32.84 -0.62 -28.56
N ARG A 381 -33.39 -0.05 -27.48
CA ARG A 381 -34.09 1.24 -27.49
C ARG A 381 -33.28 2.29 -26.74
N THR A 382 -32.66 3.18 -27.50
CA THR A 382 -31.95 4.38 -27.00
C THR A 382 -32.86 5.54 -26.62
N ARG A 383 -34.18 5.42 -26.81
CA ARG A 383 -35.13 6.48 -26.47
C ARG A 383 -35.70 6.22 -25.07
N THR A 384 -35.56 7.21 -24.18
CA THR A 384 -36.22 7.33 -22.84
C THR A 384 -35.62 6.66 -21.58
N CYS A 385 -34.39 6.14 -21.57
CA CYS A 385 -33.73 5.73 -20.30
C CYS A 385 -32.79 6.80 -19.68
N CYS A 386 -32.91 8.06 -20.08
CA CYS A 386 -32.13 9.14 -19.49
C CYS A 386 -32.81 9.68 -18.22
N LEU A 387 -32.11 9.52 -17.10
CA LEU A 387 -32.12 10.43 -15.94
C LEU A 387 -33.47 10.64 -15.22
N ASN A 388 -33.80 9.70 -14.33
CA ASN A 388 -34.48 10.06 -13.08
C ASN A 388 -33.49 9.89 -11.93
N LEU A 389 -32.57 10.84 -11.79
CA LEU A 389 -31.77 11.02 -10.57
C LEU A 389 -32.74 11.49 -9.47
N GLY A 390 -33.17 10.59 -8.59
CA GLY A 390 -33.66 10.98 -7.26
C GLY A 390 -35.14 10.77 -6.90
N ARG A 391 -35.91 9.91 -7.57
CA ARG A 391 -37.20 9.43 -7.02
C ARG A 391 -37.30 7.91 -7.09
N GLY A 392 -37.80 7.32 -6.00
CA GLY A 392 -37.78 5.89 -5.68
C GLY A 392 -38.42 4.95 -6.72
N PRO A 393 -38.49 3.64 -6.41
CA PRO A 393 -38.67 2.60 -7.42
C PRO A 393 -40.03 2.73 -8.13
N CYS A 394 -40.00 3.00 -9.43
CA CYS A 394 -41.14 2.81 -10.31
C CYS A 394 -41.44 1.30 -10.42
N ARG A 395 -42.31 0.80 -9.54
CA ARG A 395 -43.18 -0.33 -9.86
C ARG A 395 -44.15 0.15 -10.93
N THR A 396 -43.88 -0.13 -12.20
CA THR A 396 -44.94 -0.25 -13.20
C THR A 396 -44.65 -1.43 -14.10
N LYS A 397 -45.62 -2.35 -14.11
CA LYS A 397 -45.76 -3.40 -15.10
C LYS A 397 -45.72 -2.78 -16.48
N VAL A 398 -45.05 -3.46 -17.39
CA VAL A 398 -45.10 -3.21 -18.83
C VAL A 398 -46.51 -3.59 -19.29
N ASP A 399 -47.40 -2.62 -19.45
CA ASP A 399 -48.58 -2.75 -20.28
C ASP A 399 -48.39 -1.88 -21.52
N ALA A 400 -48.18 -2.56 -22.64
CA ALA A 400 -47.99 -1.99 -23.96
C ALA A 400 -49.34 -1.70 -24.60
N THR A 401 -49.95 -0.55 -24.30
CA THR A 401 -51.01 0.10 -25.12
C THR A 401 -51.51 1.35 -24.41
N SER A 402 -50.85 2.50 -24.60
CA SER A 402 -51.39 3.84 -24.32
C SER A 402 -50.35 4.91 -24.62
N CYS A 403 -50.06 5.14 -25.91
CA CYS A 403 -49.41 6.36 -26.38
C CYS A 403 -49.94 6.71 -27.76
N SER A 404 -51.25 6.98 -27.82
CA SER A 404 -51.90 7.66 -28.95
C SER A 404 -52.82 8.71 -28.34
N GLY A 405 -52.24 9.85 -28.00
CA GLY A 405 -52.99 10.94 -27.41
C GLY A 405 -52.04 11.94 -26.79
N TRP A 406 -51.89 13.06 -27.48
CA TRP A 406 -51.49 14.40 -27.03
C TRP A 406 -50.51 15.01 -28.04
N GLY A 407 -51.03 15.21 -29.24
CA GLY A 407 -50.61 16.31 -30.11
C GLY A 407 -51.54 17.50 -29.84
N ALA A 408 -50.99 18.70 -30.06
CA ALA A 408 -51.63 20.03 -30.03
C ALA A 408 -51.75 20.71 -28.65
N SER A 409 -50.71 21.49 -28.27
CA SER A 409 -50.83 22.95 -28.07
C SER A 409 -49.51 23.53 -27.56
N MET A 410 -48.72 24.13 -28.45
CA MET A 410 -48.05 25.43 -28.18
C MET A 410 -47.33 25.90 -29.45
N LYS A 411 -47.88 26.97 -30.04
CA LYS A 411 -47.30 27.73 -31.15
C LYS A 411 -46.22 28.69 -30.61
N ARG A 412 -45.09 28.71 -31.35
CA ARG A 412 -44.23 29.85 -31.73
C ARG A 412 -43.62 30.75 -30.64
N ASN A 413 -42.28 30.80 -30.61
CA ASN A 413 -41.50 31.96 -31.08
C ASN A 413 -39.98 31.73 -30.88
N THR A 414 -39.20 31.60 -31.97
CA THR A 414 -37.86 32.19 -32.21
C THR A 414 -37.23 31.64 -33.51
N PRO A 415 -36.36 32.40 -34.21
CA PRO A 415 -36.06 32.23 -35.64
C PRO A 415 -34.86 31.29 -35.91
N PRO A 416 -34.64 30.86 -37.18
CA PRO A 416 -33.69 29.82 -37.51
C PRO A 416 -32.26 30.37 -37.68
N SER A 417 -31.31 29.88 -36.88
CA SER A 417 -29.88 30.01 -37.19
C SER A 417 -29.42 28.86 -38.09
N LYS A 418 -28.78 29.25 -39.21
CA LYS A 418 -28.23 28.41 -40.29
C LYS A 418 -27.29 27.29 -39.81
N PRO A 419 -27.14 26.19 -40.59
CA PRO A 419 -26.24 25.09 -40.28
C PRO A 419 -24.78 25.49 -40.48
N TRP A 420 -23.93 25.20 -39.50
CA TRP A 420 -22.48 25.35 -39.62
C TRP A 420 -21.87 24.08 -40.22
N ASN A 421 -21.30 24.25 -41.41
CA ASN A 421 -20.46 23.27 -42.10
C ASN A 421 -19.16 23.05 -41.31
N TRP A 422 -18.79 21.77 -41.19
CA TRP A 422 -17.45 21.35 -40.79
C TRP A 422 -16.51 21.48 -41.97
N THR A 423 -15.48 22.32 -41.85
CA THR A 423 -14.27 22.25 -42.68
C THR A 423 -13.04 22.30 -41.79
N GLU A 424 -12.21 21.27 -41.94
CA GLU A 424 -10.87 21.13 -41.39
C GLU A 424 -9.99 22.33 -41.76
N SER A 425 -9.33 22.91 -40.76
CA SER A 425 -8.01 23.52 -40.97
C SER A 425 -7.23 23.54 -39.67
N GLY A 426 -6.05 22.90 -39.69
CA GLY A 426 -5.13 22.89 -38.57
C GLY A 426 -4.39 24.22 -38.42
N ARG A 427 -4.20 24.67 -37.18
CA ARG A 427 -2.98 25.38 -36.77
C ARG A 427 -2.81 25.36 -35.25
N ARG A 428 -1.58 25.01 -34.87
CA ARG A 428 -0.98 25.11 -33.54
C ARG A 428 -1.29 26.47 -32.89
N ARG A 429 -1.76 26.46 -31.65
CA ARG A 429 -1.39 27.46 -30.63
C ARG A 429 -1.54 26.85 -29.23
N SER A 430 -0.48 27.06 -28.46
CA SER A 430 -0.35 26.90 -27.02
C SER A 430 -1.51 27.56 -26.26
N ALA A 431 -2.08 26.86 -25.29
CA ALA A 431 -2.92 27.46 -24.28
C ALA A 431 -2.64 26.85 -22.91
N ASN A 432 -2.19 27.73 -22.01
CA ASN A 432 -2.10 27.57 -20.57
C ASN A 432 -3.44 27.09 -20.00
N TRP A 433 -3.38 26.08 -19.12
CA TRP A 433 -4.52 25.67 -18.31
C TRP A 433 -4.69 26.63 -17.14
N PRO A 434 -5.89 27.20 -16.91
CA PRO A 434 -6.15 27.99 -15.73
C PRO A 434 -6.37 27.06 -14.52
N SER A 435 -5.64 27.37 -13.46
CA SER A 435 -5.78 26.85 -12.10
C SER A 435 -7.18 27.14 -11.55
N PHE A 436 -7.95 26.09 -11.25
CA PHE A 436 -9.17 26.18 -10.46
C PHE A 436 -8.82 26.38 -8.98
N THR A 437 -8.90 27.63 -8.53
CA THR A 437 -8.95 27.98 -7.10
C THR A 437 -10.39 27.87 -6.61
N LEU A 438 -10.69 26.86 -5.78
CA LEU A 438 -11.90 26.81 -4.98
C LEU A 438 -11.76 27.78 -3.81
N SER A 439 -12.34 28.97 -3.98
CA SER A 439 -12.56 29.95 -2.92
C SER A 439 -13.71 29.48 -2.02
N ASN A 440 -13.37 28.99 -0.82
CA ASN A 440 -14.33 28.79 0.26
C ASN A 440 -14.80 30.15 0.80
N ALA A 441 -16.05 30.50 0.55
CA ALA A 441 -16.73 31.63 1.16
C ALA A 441 -18.12 31.21 1.66
N ASN A 442 -18.25 30.93 2.96
CA ASN A 442 -19.29 31.50 3.82
C ASN A 442 -19.14 31.05 5.28
N PRO A 443 -18.98 32.00 6.22
CA PRO A 443 -19.45 31.80 7.59
C PRO A 443 -20.30 33.01 8.01
N ARG A 444 -21.62 32.86 8.02
CA ARG A 444 -22.51 33.71 8.82
C ARG A 444 -23.76 32.92 9.18
N LEU A 445 -23.94 32.72 10.49
CA LEU A 445 -25.17 33.00 11.24
C LEU A 445 -24.95 32.46 12.65
N LEU A 446 -24.70 33.36 13.61
CA LEU A 446 -25.14 33.30 15.02
C LEU A 446 -24.56 34.52 15.76
N GLY A 447 -25.47 35.34 16.29
CA GLY A 447 -25.23 36.57 17.04
C GLY A 447 -26.52 37.40 17.00
N SER A 448 -27.47 37.13 17.90
CA SER A 448 -27.61 37.68 19.26
C SER A 448 -28.54 38.89 19.28
N SER A 449 -29.67 38.77 19.97
CA SER A 449 -30.36 39.85 20.68
C SER A 449 -31.69 39.31 21.24
N SER A 450 -31.78 39.13 22.57
CA SER A 450 -32.65 39.98 23.41
C SER A 450 -32.74 39.48 24.86
N ALA A 451 -32.54 40.44 25.77
CA ALA A 451 -33.30 40.69 27.00
C ALA A 451 -32.94 39.98 28.33
N ARG A 452 -32.59 40.88 29.27
CA ARG A 452 -32.62 40.86 30.76
C ARG A 452 -31.45 40.23 31.50
#